data_AF-A0A6S6TW82-F1
#
_entry.id   AF-A0A6S6TW82-F1
#
_cell.length_a   1.000
_cell.length_b   1.000
_cell.length_c   1.000
_cell.angle_alpha   90.00
_cell.angle_beta   90.00
_cell.angle_gamma   90.00
#
_symmetry.space_group_name_H-M   'P 1'
#
loop_
_entity.id
_entity.type
_entity.pdbx_description
1 polymer ?
#
loop_
_entity_poly.entity_id
_entity_poly.type
_entity_poly.pdbx_seq_one_letter_code
_entity_poly.pdbx_strand_id
1 'polypeptide(L)'
;MKQLVILLLGIFGPMLLIAQTDSIHYTLSEDREFIKETDFTGYTFFPSEGKMSTAHYPDPIPLGVVSFSIKKSYLIINERARYTPKGIIEPPTEDKPYRLRIARIDKINYCYKLNLVDPSNRELQGYLKIYIDGISQVTMLKYRPSMADPEHSYVISRTSEEQLQEDGRFFTHQQDFDARTLDEFWGKVLYPFLSLENESNLENRNIARIFKSDNVDVRFEEETVIRGKKEKILQYIIFNQKDGSRRKLLVKKLKEIVYQNRDAQRTVLEVEVKDEVTQENFFILMHRGIKSYLKAIELQDEKNRQSLLYYEMRRGKRIIE
;
A
#
# COMPACT_ATOMS: atom_id res chain seq x y z
N MET A 1 47.32 21.40 10.91
CA MET A 1 46.54 20.54 9.98
C MET A 1 45.64 19.51 10.68
N LYS A 2 46.09 18.80 11.74
CA LYS A 2 45.25 17.81 12.45
C LYS A 2 44.01 18.39 13.17
N GLN A 3 44.07 19.64 13.64
CA GLN A 3 42.94 20.29 14.33
C GLN A 3 41.84 20.81 13.38
N LEU A 4 42.15 21.04 12.10
CA LEU A 4 41.17 21.53 11.11
C LEU A 4 40.25 20.41 10.60
N VAL A 5 40.76 19.17 10.56
CA VAL A 5 40.01 17.98 10.11
C VAL A 5 38.96 17.56 11.15
N ILE A 6 39.24 17.76 12.44
CA ILE A 6 38.30 17.44 13.54
C ILE A 6 37.13 18.43 13.57
N LEU A 7 37.37 19.71 13.24
CA LEU A 7 36.32 20.73 13.15
C LEU A 7 35.38 20.50 11.96
N LEU A 8 35.90 20.04 10.82
CA LEU A 8 35.10 19.69 9.63
C LEU A 8 34.25 18.42 9.84
N LEU A 9 34.72 17.44 10.61
CA LEU A 9 33.93 16.26 10.98
C LEU A 9 32.83 16.57 12.01
N GLY A 10 33.04 17.56 12.88
CA GLY A 10 32.04 17.98 13.89
C GLY A 10 30.85 18.75 13.33
N ILE A 11 31.02 19.45 12.19
CA ILE A 11 29.95 20.29 11.58
C ILE A 11 29.09 19.48 10.59
N PHE A 12 29.63 18.44 9.97
CA PHE A 12 28.89 17.60 9.01
C PHE A 12 28.36 16.28 9.60
N GLY A 13 28.74 15.92 10.83
CA GLY A 13 28.25 14.73 11.53
C GLY A 13 26.73 14.61 11.67
N PRO A 14 25.94 15.67 11.95
CA PRO A 14 24.50 15.51 12.16
C PRO A 14 23.67 15.45 10.87
N MET A 15 24.26 15.69 9.68
CA MET A 15 23.51 15.59 8.41
C MET A 15 23.53 14.19 7.77
N LEU A 16 24.36 13.27 8.25
CA LEU A 16 24.46 11.90 7.70
C LEU A 16 23.50 10.90 8.36
N LEU A 17 22.63 11.36 9.28
CA LEU A 17 21.64 10.52 9.98
C LEU A 17 20.19 10.90 9.68
N ILE A 18 19.92 11.51 8.52
CA ILE A 18 18.58 11.39 7.93
C ILE A 18 18.54 10.00 7.27
N ALA A 19 18.50 8.96 8.10
CA ALA A 19 17.97 7.68 7.66
C ALA A 19 16.59 7.99 7.07
N GLN A 20 16.35 7.53 5.84
CA GLN A 20 15.06 7.55 5.18
C GLN A 20 14.07 6.79 6.06
N THR A 21 13.49 7.50 7.02
CA THR A 21 12.41 6.97 7.83
C THR A 21 11.22 7.16 6.93
N ASP A 22 10.73 6.07 6.35
CA ASP A 22 9.37 6.04 5.81
C ASP A 22 8.48 6.72 6.85
N SER A 23 7.95 7.89 6.50
CA SER A 23 7.08 8.62 7.40
C SER A 23 5.88 7.72 7.67
N ILE A 24 5.76 7.27 8.92
CA ILE A 24 4.57 6.54 9.34
C ILE A 24 3.41 7.52 9.24
N HIS A 25 2.25 7.09 8.75
CA HIS A 25 1.04 7.89 8.66
C HIS A 25 -0.12 7.09 9.28
N TYR A 26 -1.10 7.80 9.85
CA TYR A 26 -2.33 7.15 10.28
C TYR A 26 -3.04 6.56 9.05
N THR A 27 -3.63 5.40 9.24
CA THR A 27 -4.51 4.81 8.25
C THR A 27 -5.78 5.64 8.18
N LEU A 28 -6.21 5.95 6.95
CA LEU A 28 -7.49 6.60 6.69
C LEU A 28 -8.48 5.61 6.09
N SER A 29 -9.76 5.79 6.41
CA SER A 29 -10.83 4.89 5.99
C SER A 29 -10.90 4.72 4.46
N GLU A 30 -10.63 5.81 3.72
CA GLU A 30 -10.64 5.87 2.27
C GLU A 30 -9.34 5.39 1.60
N ASP A 31 -8.31 4.97 2.37
CA ASP A 31 -7.06 4.44 1.81
C ASP A 31 -7.29 3.20 0.95
N ARG A 32 -8.25 2.35 1.32
CA ARG A 32 -8.52 1.09 0.61
C ARG A 32 -9.92 0.56 0.92
N GLU A 33 -10.53 -0.07 -0.08
CA GLU A 33 -11.76 -0.85 0.10
C GLU A 33 -11.41 -2.34 0.31
N PHE A 34 -12.04 -2.96 1.31
CA PHE A 34 -11.81 -4.34 1.73
C PHE A 34 -13.06 -5.19 1.48
N ILE A 35 -13.12 -5.80 0.30
CA ILE A 35 -14.31 -6.54 -0.17
C ILE A 35 -14.26 -8.00 0.31
N LYS A 36 -13.06 -8.56 0.43
CA LYS A 36 -12.81 -9.96 0.81
C LYS A 36 -11.66 -10.10 1.79
N GLU A 37 -11.58 -11.25 2.44
CA GLU A 37 -10.60 -11.56 3.50
C GLU A 37 -9.14 -11.32 3.09
N THR A 38 -8.82 -11.58 1.84
CA THR A 38 -7.44 -11.47 1.36
C THR A 38 -7.02 -10.05 1.02
N ASP A 39 -7.96 -9.10 1.00
CA ASP A 39 -7.64 -7.69 0.80
C ASP A 39 -6.90 -7.12 2.00
N PHE A 40 -7.02 -7.77 3.18
CA PHE A 40 -6.27 -7.44 4.39
C PHE A 40 -4.82 -7.93 4.35
N THR A 41 -4.51 -8.97 3.58
CA THR A 41 -3.16 -9.57 3.58
C THR A 41 -2.14 -8.61 2.98
N GLY A 42 -1.14 -8.25 3.79
CA GLY A 42 -0.09 -7.29 3.47
C GLY A 42 -0.38 -5.87 3.94
N TYR A 43 -1.58 -5.59 4.45
CA TYR A 43 -1.97 -4.27 4.93
C TYR A 43 -1.60 -4.06 6.40
N THR A 44 -1.19 -2.84 6.75
CA THR A 44 -0.92 -2.42 8.13
C THR A 44 -1.85 -1.29 8.52
N PHE A 45 -2.57 -1.46 9.62
CA PHE A 45 -3.39 -0.40 10.20
C PHE A 45 -2.60 0.39 11.24
N PHE A 46 -2.68 1.71 11.14
CA PHE A 46 -2.18 2.69 12.11
C PHE A 46 -3.36 3.55 12.59
N PRO A 47 -4.06 3.15 13.66
CA PRO A 47 -5.22 3.90 14.15
C PRO A 47 -4.80 5.25 14.73
N SER A 48 -5.72 6.22 14.65
CA SER A 48 -5.53 7.58 15.17
C SER A 48 -5.97 7.73 16.62
N GLU A 49 -6.95 6.94 17.06
CA GLU A 49 -7.50 7.00 18.41
C GLU A 49 -7.79 5.60 18.94
N GLY A 50 -7.86 5.45 20.27
CA GLY A 50 -8.25 4.19 20.88
C GLY A 50 -8.78 4.33 22.30
N LYS A 51 -9.39 3.25 22.78
CA LYS A 51 -9.91 3.15 24.14
C LYS A 51 -10.07 1.72 24.61
N MET A 52 -10.13 1.56 25.94
CA MET A 52 -10.72 0.37 26.54
C MET A 52 -12.22 0.29 26.27
N SER A 53 -12.73 -0.93 26.16
CA SER A 53 -14.17 -1.21 26.04
C SER A 53 -15.04 -0.59 27.13
N THR A 54 -14.48 -0.33 28.32
CA THR A 54 -15.17 0.31 29.45
C THR A 54 -15.11 1.84 29.43
N ALA A 55 -14.30 2.45 28.57
CA ALA A 55 -14.16 3.90 28.50
C ALA A 55 -15.20 4.52 27.54
N HIS A 56 -15.70 5.70 27.93
CA HIS A 56 -16.72 6.42 27.17
C HIS A 56 -16.18 6.97 25.85
N TYR A 57 -15.09 7.72 25.89
CA TYR A 57 -14.51 8.40 24.72
C TYR A 57 -13.15 7.80 24.33
N PRO A 58 -12.79 7.82 23.03
CA PRO A 58 -11.47 7.46 22.56
C PRO A 58 -10.46 8.59 22.82
N ASP A 59 -9.21 8.21 23.05
CA ASP A 59 -8.08 9.12 23.20
C ASP A 59 -7.16 9.06 21.97
N PRO A 60 -6.52 10.17 21.58
CA PRO A 60 -5.53 10.17 20.51
C PRO A 60 -4.37 9.21 20.81
N ILE A 61 -4.00 8.40 19.82
CA ILE A 61 -2.85 7.50 19.88
C ILE A 61 -1.68 8.17 19.16
N PRO A 62 -0.50 8.33 19.79
CA PRO A 62 0.67 8.82 19.08
C PRO A 62 1.08 7.88 17.93
N LEU A 63 1.47 8.46 16.81
CA LEU A 63 1.79 7.73 15.58
C LEU A 63 2.88 6.66 15.81
N GLY A 64 2.63 5.42 15.33
CA GLY A 64 3.55 4.28 15.49
C GLY A 64 3.56 3.62 16.87
N VAL A 65 2.72 4.07 17.81
CA VAL A 65 2.53 3.42 19.12
C VAL A 65 1.64 2.19 19.01
N VAL A 66 0.64 2.23 18.11
CA VAL A 66 -0.22 1.10 17.80
C VAL A 66 -0.15 0.79 16.31
N SER A 67 0.06 -0.48 15.96
CA SER A 67 -0.14 -0.98 14.61
C SER A 67 -0.54 -2.45 14.56
N PHE A 68 -1.30 -2.79 13.53
CA PHE A 68 -1.74 -4.15 13.23
C PHE A 68 -1.34 -4.52 11.80
N SER A 69 -0.24 -5.26 11.63
CA SER A 69 0.22 -5.71 10.31
C SER A 69 -0.26 -7.12 10.03
N ILE A 70 -1.17 -7.26 9.06
CA ILE A 70 -1.79 -8.55 8.72
C ILE A 70 -0.96 -9.22 7.65
N LYS A 71 -0.39 -10.39 7.96
CA LYS A 71 0.25 -11.28 7.00
C LYS A 71 -0.65 -12.48 6.72
N LYS A 72 -0.27 -13.35 5.78
CA LYS A 72 -1.11 -14.48 5.37
C LYS A 72 -1.44 -15.43 6.53
N SER A 73 -0.47 -15.71 7.39
CA SER A 73 -0.59 -16.73 8.44
C SER A 73 -0.48 -16.18 9.87
N TYR A 74 -0.15 -14.90 10.03
CA TYR A 74 0.02 -14.28 11.34
C TYR A 74 -0.32 -12.78 11.30
N LEU A 75 -0.64 -12.26 12.47
CA LEU A 75 -0.79 -10.84 12.75
C LEU A 75 0.44 -10.39 13.54
N ILE A 76 1.10 -9.32 13.13
CA ILE A 76 2.08 -8.62 13.96
C ILE A 76 1.33 -7.50 14.69
N ILE A 77 1.41 -7.51 16.02
CA ILE A 77 0.81 -6.52 16.90
C ILE A 77 1.93 -5.69 17.51
N ASN A 78 1.88 -4.39 17.30
CA ASN A 78 2.62 -3.41 18.07
C ASN A 78 1.58 -2.63 18.86
N GLU A 79 1.44 -2.88 20.16
CA GLU A 79 0.49 -2.17 21.02
C GLU A 79 1.23 -1.68 22.26
N ARG A 80 1.87 -0.52 22.13
CA ARG A 80 2.60 0.12 23.23
C ARG A 80 1.76 1.15 23.99
N ALA A 81 0.51 1.36 23.57
CA ALA A 81 -0.43 2.24 24.25
C ALA A 81 -0.96 1.54 25.51
N ARG A 82 -0.79 2.18 26.67
CA ARG A 82 -1.36 1.68 27.93
C ARG A 82 -2.64 2.42 28.27
N TYR A 83 -3.76 1.72 28.23
CA TYR A 83 -5.07 2.29 28.53
C TYR A 83 -5.40 2.24 30.01
N THR A 84 -6.07 3.30 30.49
CA THR A 84 -6.70 3.36 31.81
C THR A 84 -8.09 3.98 31.69
N PRO A 85 -8.92 3.94 32.74
CA PRO A 85 -10.18 4.68 32.76
C PRO A 85 -10.04 6.20 32.56
N LYS A 86 -8.82 6.77 32.77
CA LYS A 86 -8.51 8.20 32.56
C LYS A 86 -7.94 8.49 31.17
N GLY A 87 -7.78 7.46 30.34
CA GLY A 87 -7.25 7.54 28.98
C GLY A 87 -5.90 6.84 28.81
N ILE A 88 -5.20 7.17 27.71
CA ILE A 88 -3.89 6.60 27.37
C ILE A 88 -2.79 7.24 28.24
N ILE A 89 -1.97 6.40 28.88
CA ILE A 89 -0.81 6.85 29.65
C ILE A 89 0.37 7.15 28.71
N GLU A 90 0.99 8.30 28.92
CA GLU A 90 2.31 8.64 28.38
C GLU A 90 3.43 8.47 29.43
N PRO A 91 4.65 8.05 29.03
CA PRO A 91 5.03 7.63 27.68
C PRO A 91 4.50 6.22 27.32
N PRO A 92 4.49 5.84 26.03
CA PRO A 92 4.21 4.47 25.61
C PRO A 92 5.11 3.45 26.28
N THR A 93 4.66 2.20 26.38
CA THR A 93 5.49 1.11 26.90
C THR A 93 6.66 0.80 25.96
N GLU A 94 7.67 0.11 26.49
CA GLU A 94 8.81 -0.40 25.72
C GLU A 94 8.56 -1.82 25.17
N ASP A 95 7.31 -2.27 25.20
CA ASP A 95 6.94 -3.61 24.75
C ASP A 95 7.32 -3.79 23.28
N LYS A 96 7.96 -4.92 22.99
CA LYS A 96 8.33 -5.26 21.61
C LYS A 96 7.10 -5.73 20.86
N PRO A 97 6.99 -5.43 19.55
CA PRO A 97 5.98 -6.05 18.71
C PRO A 97 6.06 -7.57 18.80
N TYR A 98 4.90 -8.21 18.88
CA TYR A 98 4.79 -9.66 18.94
C TYR A 98 3.89 -10.16 17.82
N ARG A 99 3.91 -11.47 17.59
CA ARG A 99 3.14 -12.11 16.52
C ARG A 99 2.19 -13.15 17.09
N LEU A 100 0.97 -13.18 16.57
CA LEU A 100 0.00 -14.24 16.82
C LEU A 100 -0.38 -14.91 15.51
N ARG A 101 -0.51 -16.23 15.51
CA ARG A 101 -0.95 -16.97 14.32
C ARG A 101 -2.42 -16.68 14.05
N ILE A 102 -2.76 -16.43 12.79
CA ILE A 102 -4.15 -16.35 12.34
C ILE A 102 -4.64 -17.77 12.12
N ALA A 103 -5.51 -18.25 13.01
CA ALA A 103 -6.06 -19.60 12.93
C ALA A 103 -7.15 -19.70 11.86
N ARG A 104 -8.02 -18.68 11.80
CA ARG A 104 -9.08 -18.54 10.80
C ARG A 104 -9.56 -17.09 10.73
N ILE A 105 -10.15 -16.73 9.59
CA ILE A 105 -10.84 -15.45 9.39
C ILE A 105 -12.33 -15.78 9.22
N ASP A 106 -13.18 -15.25 10.10
CA ASP A 106 -14.62 -15.42 10.02
C ASP A 106 -15.26 -14.11 9.53
N LYS A 107 -16.04 -14.14 8.46
CA LYS A 107 -16.87 -12.99 8.05
C LYS A 107 -18.17 -12.97 8.86
N ILE A 108 -18.40 -11.90 9.62
CA ILE A 108 -19.56 -11.74 10.52
C ILE A 108 -20.20 -10.38 10.27
N ASN A 109 -21.29 -10.33 9.50
CA ASN A 109 -21.96 -9.07 9.09
C ASN A 109 -20.92 -8.00 8.68
N TYR A 110 -21.07 -6.76 9.16
CA TYR A 110 -20.20 -5.59 8.93
C TYR A 110 -18.78 -5.74 9.55
N CYS A 111 -18.25 -6.94 9.70
CA CYS A 111 -17.00 -7.23 10.38
C CYS A 111 -16.29 -8.48 9.83
N TYR A 112 -14.96 -8.44 9.81
CA TYR A 112 -14.11 -9.64 9.69
C TYR A 112 -13.44 -9.92 11.03
N LYS A 113 -13.52 -11.16 11.52
CA LYS A 113 -12.90 -11.59 12.79
C LYS A 113 -11.73 -12.53 12.51
N LEU A 114 -10.52 -12.03 12.73
CA LEU A 114 -9.30 -12.82 12.72
C LEU A 114 -9.17 -13.48 14.10
N ASN A 115 -9.25 -14.81 14.17
CA ASN A 115 -9.03 -15.54 15.42
C ASN A 115 -7.53 -15.80 15.57
N LEU A 116 -6.98 -15.40 16.72
CA LEU A 116 -5.54 -15.32 16.95
C LEU A 116 -5.14 -16.32 18.02
N VAL A 117 -4.06 -17.06 17.77
CA VAL A 117 -3.51 -18.03 18.72
C VAL A 117 -1.99 -17.93 18.77
N ASP A 118 -1.41 -18.09 19.96
CA ASP A 118 0.00 -18.42 20.09
C ASP A 118 0.17 -19.95 20.20
N PRO A 119 0.84 -20.62 19.24
CA PRO A 119 1.11 -22.06 19.34
C PRO A 119 1.91 -22.46 20.58
N SER A 120 2.73 -21.55 21.11
CA SER A 120 3.60 -21.78 22.27
C SER A 120 2.91 -21.43 23.59
N ASN A 121 1.90 -20.55 23.55
CA ASN A 121 1.16 -20.13 24.73
C ASN A 121 -0.36 -20.25 24.51
N ARG A 122 -0.94 -21.31 25.09
CA ARG A 122 -2.38 -21.60 24.98
C ARG A 122 -3.28 -20.55 25.66
N GLU A 123 -2.74 -19.69 26.51
CA GLU A 123 -3.52 -18.62 27.15
C GLU A 123 -3.75 -17.44 26.19
N LEU A 124 -2.87 -17.25 25.20
CA LEU A 124 -3.00 -16.21 24.18
C LEU A 124 -3.91 -16.69 23.05
N GLN A 125 -5.20 -16.74 23.35
CA GLN A 125 -6.28 -17.02 22.41
C GLN A 125 -7.22 -15.82 22.35
N GLY A 126 -7.06 -15.03 21.30
CA GLY A 126 -7.70 -13.72 21.16
C GLY A 126 -8.30 -13.51 19.78
N TYR A 127 -8.53 -12.24 19.44
CA TYR A 127 -8.97 -11.87 18.09
C TYR A 127 -8.62 -10.42 17.74
N LEU A 128 -8.60 -10.16 16.43
CA LEU A 128 -8.76 -8.83 15.86
C LEU A 128 -10.05 -8.81 15.03
N LYS A 129 -10.99 -7.95 15.41
CA LYS A 129 -12.19 -7.64 14.63
C LYS A 129 -11.95 -6.38 13.83
N ILE A 130 -12.27 -6.42 12.55
CA ILE A 130 -12.12 -5.31 11.61
C ILE A 130 -13.51 -4.96 11.11
N TYR A 131 -14.02 -3.80 11.53
CA TYR A 131 -15.34 -3.32 11.13
C TYR A 131 -15.24 -2.56 9.82
N ILE A 132 -16.11 -2.93 8.89
CA ILE A 132 -16.25 -2.31 7.58
C ILE A 132 -17.63 -1.68 7.46
N ASP A 133 -17.73 -0.54 6.80
CA ASP A 133 -19.02 0.11 6.53
C ASP A 133 -19.70 -0.44 5.25
N GLY A 134 -20.83 0.16 4.87
CA GLY A 134 -21.63 -0.27 3.71
C GLY A 134 -20.94 -0.11 2.34
N ILE A 135 -19.79 0.57 2.31
CA ILE A 135 -18.97 0.83 1.11
C ILE A 135 -17.59 0.16 1.23
N SER A 136 -17.46 -0.83 2.12
CA SER A 136 -16.26 -1.65 2.33
C SER A 136 -15.03 -0.89 2.83
N GLN A 137 -15.21 0.23 3.54
CA GLN A 137 -14.12 0.98 4.18
C GLN A 137 -14.01 0.61 5.66
N VAL A 138 -12.78 0.51 6.17
CA VAL A 138 -12.55 0.16 7.58
C VAL A 138 -12.76 1.40 8.44
N THR A 139 -13.59 1.28 9.47
CA THR A 139 -13.93 2.38 10.38
C THR A 139 -13.41 2.16 11.79
N MET A 140 -13.29 0.91 12.21
CA MET A 140 -12.91 0.56 13.58
C MET A 140 -12.24 -0.81 13.65
N LEU A 141 -11.27 -0.93 14.55
CA LEU A 141 -10.65 -2.18 14.94
C LEU A 141 -11.02 -2.49 16.39
N LYS A 142 -11.24 -3.77 16.70
CA LYS A 142 -11.35 -4.23 18.09
C LYS A 142 -10.40 -5.39 18.34
N TYR A 143 -9.47 -5.19 19.25
CA TYR A 143 -8.46 -6.17 19.59
C TYR A 143 -8.71 -6.72 20.99
N ARG A 144 -8.52 -8.01 21.14
CA ARG A 144 -8.47 -8.68 22.43
C ARG A 144 -7.33 -9.71 22.39
N PRO A 145 -6.27 -9.55 23.19
CA PRO A 145 -5.10 -10.45 23.14
C PRO A 145 -5.40 -11.84 23.71
N SER A 146 -6.17 -11.92 24.81
CA SER A 146 -6.66 -13.17 25.40
C SER A 146 -8.09 -13.04 25.89
N MET A 147 -8.75 -14.17 26.18
CA MET A 147 -10.10 -14.14 26.76
C MET A 147 -10.17 -13.57 28.19
N ALA A 148 -9.04 -13.48 28.89
CA ALA A 148 -8.95 -12.86 30.22
C ALA A 148 -8.76 -11.33 30.14
N ASP A 149 -8.24 -10.84 29.02
CA ASP A 149 -7.92 -9.42 28.84
C ASP A 149 -9.11 -8.59 28.34
N PRO A 150 -9.19 -7.31 28.73
CA PRO A 150 -10.20 -6.41 28.19
C PRO A 150 -10.06 -6.24 26.67
N GLU A 151 -11.18 -5.99 25.99
CA GLU A 151 -11.16 -5.61 24.57
C GLU A 151 -10.79 -4.13 24.46
N HIS A 152 -9.88 -3.81 23.55
CA HIS A 152 -9.52 -2.46 23.13
C HIS A 152 -10.19 -2.15 21.79
N SER A 153 -10.65 -0.91 21.62
CA SER A 153 -11.24 -0.41 20.37
C SER A 153 -10.37 0.70 19.82
N TYR A 154 -10.13 0.68 18.52
CA TYR A 154 -9.35 1.70 17.82
C TYR A 154 -10.14 2.26 16.66
N VAL A 155 -10.05 3.57 16.48
CA VAL A 155 -10.77 4.30 15.43
C VAL A 155 -9.83 4.48 14.25
N ILE A 156 -10.35 4.22 13.05
CA ILE A 156 -9.71 4.61 11.79
C ILE A 156 -10.35 5.93 11.36
N SER A 157 -9.56 7.00 11.31
CA SER A 157 -10.06 8.31 10.92
C SER A 157 -10.56 8.31 9.48
N ARG A 158 -11.57 9.13 9.22
CA ARG A 158 -11.90 9.50 7.84
C ARG A 158 -10.87 10.50 7.32
N THR A 159 -10.64 10.45 6.01
CA THR A 159 -9.87 11.45 5.30
C THR A 159 -10.61 12.79 5.37
N SER A 160 -9.90 13.88 5.66
CA SER A 160 -10.52 15.21 5.65
C SER A 160 -10.98 15.58 4.24
N GLU A 161 -11.94 16.50 4.14
CA GLU A 161 -12.48 16.91 2.85
C GLU A 161 -11.40 17.60 1.99
N GLU A 162 -10.53 18.38 2.63
CA GLU A 162 -9.38 19.01 1.97
C GLU A 162 -8.43 17.95 1.40
N GLN A 163 -8.06 16.95 2.20
CA GLN A 163 -7.18 15.87 1.74
C GLN A 163 -7.84 15.05 0.61
N LEU A 164 -9.15 14.78 0.68
CA LEU A 164 -9.88 14.08 -0.39
C LEU A 164 -9.85 14.85 -1.72
N GLN A 165 -9.97 16.18 -1.65
CA GLN A 165 -9.89 17.07 -2.80
C GLN A 165 -8.46 17.15 -3.35
N GLU A 166 -7.46 17.26 -2.49
CA GLU A 166 -6.05 17.26 -2.89
C GLU A 166 -5.65 15.95 -3.58
N ASP A 167 -5.97 14.81 -2.95
CA ASP A 167 -5.82 13.48 -3.53
C ASP A 167 -6.59 13.36 -4.85
N GLY A 168 -7.71 14.10 -4.99
CA GLY A 168 -8.60 14.09 -6.16
C GLY A 168 -8.09 14.90 -7.32
N ARG A 169 -7.10 15.75 -7.08
CA ARG A 169 -6.40 16.50 -8.12
C ARG A 169 -5.07 15.85 -8.47
N PHE A 170 -4.45 15.19 -7.50
CA PHE A 170 -3.11 14.63 -7.66
C PHE A 170 -3.11 13.22 -8.25
N PHE A 171 -3.86 12.28 -7.66
CA PHE A 171 -3.81 10.88 -8.07
C PHE A 171 -4.68 10.61 -9.28
N THR A 172 -4.23 9.69 -10.12
CA THR A 172 -5.01 9.17 -11.24
C THR A 172 -6.16 8.31 -10.75
N HIS A 173 -7.37 8.62 -11.21
CA HIS A 173 -8.56 7.82 -10.96
C HIS A 173 -8.67 6.68 -11.96
N GLN A 174 -9.30 5.59 -11.54
CA GLN A 174 -9.53 4.44 -12.42
C GLN A 174 -10.30 4.84 -13.69
N GLN A 175 -11.29 5.73 -13.57
CA GLN A 175 -12.13 6.19 -14.69
C GLN A 175 -11.43 7.11 -15.67
N ASP A 176 -10.22 7.59 -15.36
CA ASP A 176 -9.51 8.55 -16.22
C ASP A 176 -9.04 7.91 -17.53
N PHE A 177 -8.83 6.58 -17.55
CA PHE A 177 -8.24 5.87 -18.68
C PHE A 177 -8.94 4.53 -18.97
N ASP A 178 -9.17 4.26 -20.25
CA ASP A 178 -9.57 2.93 -20.73
C ASP A 178 -8.35 2.08 -21.04
N ALA A 179 -8.21 0.92 -20.39
CA ALA A 179 -7.06 0.04 -20.54
C ALA A 179 -7.23 -1.04 -21.63
N ARG A 180 -8.12 -0.82 -22.61
CA ARG A 180 -8.23 -1.67 -23.81
C ARG A 180 -7.05 -1.51 -24.77
N THR A 181 -6.55 -0.28 -24.93
CA THR A 181 -5.40 0.06 -25.79
C THR A 181 -4.43 0.97 -25.02
N LEU A 182 -3.24 1.23 -25.59
CA LEU A 182 -2.32 2.24 -25.04
C LEU A 182 -2.44 3.63 -25.68
N ASP A 183 -3.28 3.79 -26.71
CA ASP A 183 -3.29 5.01 -27.53
C ASP A 183 -3.64 6.26 -26.72
N GLU A 184 -4.52 6.14 -25.72
CA GLU A 184 -4.92 7.23 -24.82
C GLU A 184 -3.86 7.60 -23.77
N PHE A 185 -2.86 6.73 -23.59
CA PHE A 185 -1.82 6.90 -22.58
C PHE A 185 -0.65 7.74 -23.08
N TRP A 186 -0.34 7.73 -24.37
CA TRP A 186 0.84 8.43 -24.90
C TRP A 186 0.79 9.95 -24.60
N GLY A 187 1.88 10.48 -24.06
CA GLY A 187 1.99 11.85 -23.57
C GLY A 187 1.35 12.10 -22.20
N LYS A 188 0.91 11.05 -21.49
CA LYS A 188 0.28 11.14 -20.17
C LYS A 188 1.20 10.65 -19.05
N VAL A 189 0.88 11.10 -17.84
CA VAL A 189 1.51 10.70 -16.60
C VAL A 189 0.43 10.16 -15.68
N LEU A 190 0.67 8.99 -15.11
CA LEU A 190 -0.19 8.35 -14.12
C LEU A 190 0.42 8.51 -12.74
N TYR A 191 -0.40 8.91 -11.77
CA TYR A 191 -0.05 9.06 -10.38
C TYR A 191 -0.79 7.99 -9.57
N PRO A 192 -0.14 6.86 -9.26
CA PRO A 192 -0.78 5.76 -8.55
C PRO A 192 -1.06 6.09 -7.09
N PHE A 193 -2.07 5.43 -6.50
CA PHE A 193 -2.54 5.70 -5.15
C PHE A 193 -2.01 4.69 -4.11
N LEU A 194 -1.90 3.41 -4.51
CA LEU A 194 -1.34 2.35 -3.66
C LEU A 194 -0.16 1.68 -4.36
N SER A 195 0.85 1.33 -3.56
CA SER A 195 1.93 0.42 -3.93
C SER A 195 1.72 -0.94 -3.27
N LEU A 196 1.88 -2.00 -4.05
CA LEU A 196 1.78 -3.37 -3.61
C LEU A 196 3.07 -4.11 -3.96
N GLU A 197 3.86 -4.42 -2.95
CA GLU A 197 5.08 -5.20 -3.11
C GLU A 197 4.74 -6.69 -2.95
N ASN A 198 5.39 -7.53 -3.77
CA ASN A 198 5.18 -8.97 -3.75
C ASN A 198 3.71 -9.39 -3.91
N GLU A 199 2.97 -8.74 -4.82
CA GLU A 199 1.52 -9.00 -5.02
C GLU A 199 1.21 -10.50 -5.20
N SER A 200 2.05 -11.21 -5.96
CA SER A 200 1.89 -12.65 -6.22
C SER A 200 2.25 -13.54 -5.02
N ASN A 201 2.96 -13.02 -4.00
CA ASN A 201 3.39 -13.77 -2.81
C ASN A 201 2.81 -13.18 -1.52
N LEU A 202 1.68 -13.73 -1.10
CA LEU A 202 0.93 -13.30 0.08
C LEU A 202 1.69 -13.40 1.42
N GLU A 203 2.71 -14.25 1.52
CA GLU A 203 3.50 -14.33 2.76
C GLU A 203 4.31 -13.05 2.99
N ASN A 204 4.82 -12.46 1.91
CA ASN A 204 5.69 -11.29 1.92
C ASN A 204 5.04 -10.04 1.31
N ARG A 205 3.74 -10.10 1.04
CA ARG A 205 2.99 -8.97 0.48
C ARG A 205 3.05 -7.79 1.44
N ASN A 206 3.23 -6.61 0.86
CA ASN A 206 3.18 -5.34 1.57
C ASN A 206 2.33 -4.37 0.75
N ILE A 207 1.45 -3.65 1.41
CA ILE A 207 0.55 -2.68 0.79
C ILE A 207 0.76 -1.36 1.51
N ALA A 208 1.12 -0.34 0.75
CA ALA A 208 1.35 1.00 1.25
C ALA A 208 0.58 2.03 0.42
N ARG A 209 0.09 3.06 1.09
CA ARG A 209 -0.41 4.26 0.43
C ARG A 209 0.78 5.06 -0.10
N ILE A 210 0.64 5.55 -1.33
CA ILE A 210 1.58 6.49 -1.94
C ILE A 210 1.17 7.89 -1.53
N PHE A 211 2.14 8.72 -1.17
CA PHE A 211 1.95 10.14 -0.88
C PHE A 211 2.59 10.99 -1.96
N LYS A 212 2.12 12.23 -2.12
CA LYS A 212 2.67 13.19 -3.08
C LYS A 212 4.19 13.40 -2.90
N SER A 213 4.68 13.33 -1.67
CA SER A 213 6.10 13.43 -1.32
C SER A 213 6.95 12.28 -1.85
N ASP A 214 6.34 11.13 -2.18
CA ASP A 214 7.07 9.94 -2.65
C ASP A 214 7.54 10.08 -4.11
N ASN A 215 7.05 11.08 -4.84
CA ASN A 215 7.41 11.35 -6.25
C ASN A 215 7.30 10.12 -7.16
N VAL A 216 6.32 9.26 -6.92
CA VAL A 216 6.03 8.08 -7.73
C VAL A 216 5.12 8.45 -8.89
N ASP A 217 5.53 8.12 -10.12
CA ASP A 217 4.71 8.30 -11.32
C ASP A 217 5.06 7.28 -12.41
N VAL A 218 4.12 7.07 -13.34
CA VAL A 218 4.32 6.24 -14.55
C VAL A 218 4.05 7.10 -15.79
N ARG A 219 5.05 7.28 -16.65
CA ARG A 219 4.95 8.14 -17.85
C ARG A 219 4.93 7.32 -19.12
N PHE A 220 4.18 7.81 -20.10
CA PHE A 220 4.10 7.24 -21.43
C PHE A 220 4.62 8.27 -22.42
N GLU A 221 5.78 8.02 -23.01
CA GLU A 221 6.49 8.99 -23.84
C GLU A 221 6.76 8.42 -25.24
N GLU A 222 6.73 9.31 -26.23
CA GLU A 222 7.08 9.00 -27.62
C GLU A 222 8.30 9.81 -28.04
N GLU A 223 9.33 9.14 -28.55
CA GLU A 223 10.55 9.76 -29.04
C GLU A 223 10.73 9.46 -30.53
N THR A 224 10.98 10.49 -31.34
CA THR A 224 11.29 10.32 -32.76
C THR A 224 12.79 10.14 -32.95
N VAL A 225 13.20 9.02 -33.52
CA VAL A 225 14.61 8.73 -33.85
C VAL A 225 14.80 8.59 -35.36
N ILE A 226 15.90 9.13 -35.86
CA ILE A 226 16.28 9.00 -37.27
C ILE A 226 17.18 7.77 -37.40
N ARG A 227 16.70 6.74 -38.11
CA ARG A 227 17.49 5.54 -38.39
C ARG A 227 17.59 5.33 -39.90
N GLY A 228 18.79 5.56 -40.45
CA GLY A 228 19.06 5.33 -41.87
C GLY A 228 18.14 6.11 -42.82
N LYS A 229 17.90 7.40 -42.53
CA LYS A 229 17.03 8.32 -43.29
C LYS A 229 15.51 8.09 -43.16
N LYS A 230 15.05 7.18 -42.30
CA LYS A 230 13.64 7.06 -41.92
C LYS A 230 13.45 7.51 -40.48
N GLU A 231 12.42 8.31 -40.25
CA GLU A 231 11.94 8.62 -38.91
C GLU A 231 11.21 7.41 -38.35
N LYS A 232 11.49 7.08 -37.10
CA LYS A 232 10.81 6.02 -36.36
C LYS A 232 10.41 6.56 -35.00
N ILE A 233 9.15 6.36 -34.63
CA ILE A 233 8.65 6.67 -33.30
C ILE A 233 8.94 5.47 -32.39
N LEU A 234 9.61 5.73 -31.26
CA LEU A 234 9.82 4.78 -30.19
C LEU A 234 8.93 5.16 -29.01
N GLN A 235 8.28 4.16 -28.45
CA GLN A 235 7.34 4.31 -27.35
C GLN A 235 7.95 3.77 -26.06
N TYR A 236 7.92 4.59 -25.01
CA TYR A 236 8.53 4.30 -23.73
C TYR A 236 7.51 4.38 -22.60
N ILE A 237 7.59 3.42 -21.68
CA ILE A 237 6.90 3.47 -20.39
C ILE A 237 7.96 3.66 -19.31
N ILE A 238 7.82 4.70 -18.51
CA ILE A 238 8.83 5.13 -17.54
C ILE A 238 8.25 5.02 -16.14
N PHE A 239 8.89 4.24 -15.28
CA PHE A 239 8.53 4.13 -13.88
C PHE A 239 9.51 4.96 -13.03
N ASN A 240 8.99 5.97 -12.35
CA ASN A 240 9.69 6.68 -11.28
C ASN A 240 9.22 6.12 -9.94
N GLN A 241 10.16 5.65 -9.13
CA GLN A 241 9.89 4.97 -7.87
C GLN A 241 10.29 5.83 -6.66
N LYS A 242 9.75 5.46 -5.49
CA LYS A 242 9.95 6.19 -4.23
C LYS A 242 11.43 6.28 -3.81
N ASP A 243 12.22 5.28 -4.13
CA ASP A 243 13.66 5.25 -3.89
C ASP A 243 14.48 6.15 -4.83
N GLY A 244 13.81 6.87 -5.74
CA GLY A 244 14.42 7.70 -6.76
C GLY A 244 14.90 6.91 -7.99
N SER A 245 14.72 5.59 -8.01
CA SER A 245 15.09 4.79 -9.17
C SER A 245 14.13 5.05 -10.33
N ARG A 246 14.70 5.10 -11.54
CA ARG A 246 13.99 5.34 -12.79
C ARG A 246 14.24 4.17 -13.73
N ARG A 247 13.17 3.55 -14.23
CA ARG A 247 13.23 2.52 -15.28
C ARG A 247 12.57 3.04 -16.54
N LYS A 248 13.33 3.17 -17.63
CA LYS A 248 12.84 3.56 -18.95
C LYS A 248 12.73 2.29 -19.82
N LEU A 249 11.50 1.90 -20.14
CA LEU A 249 11.20 0.62 -20.76
C LEU A 249 10.65 0.84 -22.18
N LEU A 250 11.36 0.34 -23.18
CA LEU A 250 11.00 0.44 -24.59
C LEU A 250 9.94 -0.60 -24.95
N VAL A 251 8.79 -0.16 -25.43
CA VAL A 251 7.70 -1.03 -25.89
C VAL A 251 8.10 -1.81 -27.14
N LYS A 252 7.87 -3.12 -27.11
CA LYS A 252 8.15 -4.05 -28.21
C LYS A 252 6.88 -4.56 -28.85
N LYS A 253 5.96 -5.04 -28.01
CA LYS A 253 4.76 -5.74 -28.45
C LYS A 253 3.64 -5.56 -27.43
N LEU A 254 2.43 -5.47 -27.93
CA LEU A 254 1.22 -5.49 -27.13
C LEU A 254 0.39 -6.70 -27.51
N LYS A 255 -0.24 -7.34 -26.53
CA LYS A 255 -1.26 -8.35 -26.76
C LYS A 255 -2.24 -8.38 -25.61
N GLU A 256 -3.47 -8.73 -25.92
CA GLU A 256 -4.46 -9.07 -24.92
C GLU A 256 -4.28 -10.52 -24.50
N ILE A 257 -4.26 -10.77 -23.19
CA ILE A 257 -4.16 -12.12 -22.64
C ILE A 257 -5.19 -12.35 -21.54
N VAL A 258 -5.54 -13.62 -21.34
CA VAL A 258 -6.24 -14.05 -20.12
C VAL A 258 -5.19 -14.28 -19.05
N TYR A 259 -5.19 -13.42 -18.04
CA TYR A 259 -4.34 -13.53 -16.87
C TYR A 259 -5.11 -14.19 -15.74
N GLN A 260 -4.59 -15.31 -15.26
CA GLN A 260 -5.09 -15.94 -14.04
C GLN A 260 -4.46 -15.22 -12.84
N ASN A 261 -5.23 -14.36 -12.19
CA ASN A 261 -4.91 -13.96 -10.82
C ASN A 261 -5.51 -15.01 -9.86
N ARG A 262 -5.04 -15.05 -8.63
CA ARG A 262 -5.46 -15.95 -7.54
C ARG A 262 -6.98 -16.03 -7.37
N ASP A 263 -7.69 -14.93 -7.63
CA ASP A 263 -9.12 -14.82 -7.36
C ASP A 263 -10.02 -15.00 -8.57
N ALA A 264 -9.48 -14.78 -9.77
CA ALA A 264 -10.25 -14.78 -11.00
C ALA A 264 -9.33 -14.79 -12.21
N GLN A 265 -9.84 -15.36 -13.31
CA GLN A 265 -9.35 -15.06 -14.64
C GLN A 265 -9.82 -13.68 -15.05
N ARG A 266 -8.91 -12.88 -15.57
CA ARG A 266 -9.21 -11.54 -16.08
C ARG A 266 -8.45 -11.29 -17.36
N THR A 267 -9.08 -10.55 -18.25
CA THR A 267 -8.41 -10.05 -19.45
C THR A 267 -7.56 -8.83 -19.09
N VAL A 268 -6.29 -8.86 -19.45
CA VAL A 268 -5.34 -7.76 -19.27
C VAL A 268 -4.65 -7.43 -20.59
N LEU A 269 -4.19 -6.19 -20.72
CA LEU A 269 -3.27 -5.82 -21.80
C LEU A 269 -1.85 -6.10 -21.31
N GLU A 270 -1.17 -7.07 -21.92
CA GLU A 270 0.25 -7.36 -21.68
C GLU A 270 1.09 -6.59 -22.69
N VAL A 271 2.05 -5.82 -22.18
CA VAL A 271 3.01 -5.04 -22.94
C VAL A 271 4.39 -5.64 -22.70
N GLU A 272 4.98 -6.21 -23.74
CA GLU A 272 6.37 -6.67 -23.72
C GLU A 272 7.28 -5.45 -23.90
N VAL A 273 8.19 -5.27 -22.96
CA VAL A 273 9.08 -4.11 -22.91
C VAL A 273 10.52 -4.52 -22.66
N LYS A 274 11.47 -3.66 -23.03
CA LYS A 274 12.89 -3.86 -22.80
C LYS A 274 13.49 -2.67 -22.07
N ASP A 275 14.21 -2.90 -20.98
CA ASP A 275 14.93 -1.85 -20.27
C ASP A 275 16.10 -1.35 -21.11
N GLU A 276 16.19 -0.03 -21.31
CA GLU A 276 17.24 0.57 -22.13
C GLU A 276 18.64 0.43 -21.52
N VAL A 277 18.74 0.39 -20.19
CA VAL A 277 20.02 0.35 -19.48
C VAL A 277 20.49 -1.09 -19.34
N THR A 278 19.65 -1.97 -18.78
CA THR A 278 20.05 -3.36 -18.49
C THR A 278 19.89 -4.29 -19.69
N GLN A 279 19.11 -3.88 -20.70
CA GLN A 279 18.73 -4.71 -21.85
C GLN A 279 17.93 -5.97 -21.49
N GLU A 280 17.42 -6.05 -20.26
CA GLU A 280 16.50 -7.10 -19.82
C GLU A 280 15.09 -6.85 -20.34
N ASN A 281 14.32 -7.91 -20.60
CA ASN A 281 12.92 -7.78 -20.97
C ASN A 281 12.01 -7.97 -19.75
N PHE A 282 10.87 -7.31 -19.82
CA PHE A 282 9.84 -7.33 -18.79
C PHE A 282 8.46 -7.40 -19.45
N PHE A 283 7.46 -7.73 -18.64
CA PHE A 283 6.06 -7.58 -19.01
C PHE A 283 5.41 -6.53 -18.13
N ILE A 284 4.64 -5.63 -18.75
CA ILE A 284 3.74 -4.73 -18.04
C ILE A 284 2.32 -5.23 -18.26
N LEU A 285 1.59 -5.50 -17.19
CA LEU A 285 0.19 -5.88 -17.24
C LEU A 285 -0.67 -4.67 -16.85
N MET A 286 -1.52 -4.22 -17.77
CA MET A 286 -2.54 -3.21 -17.50
C MET A 286 -3.81 -3.92 -17.03
N HIS A 287 -4.04 -3.93 -15.72
CA HIS A 287 -5.18 -4.59 -15.10
C HIS A 287 -6.45 -3.77 -15.30
N ARG A 288 -7.49 -4.44 -15.80
CA ARG A 288 -8.78 -3.81 -16.09
C ARG A 288 -9.76 -3.96 -14.91
N GLY A 289 -10.46 -2.87 -14.64
CA GLY A 289 -11.59 -2.80 -13.71
C GLY A 289 -12.94 -2.89 -14.42
N ILE A 290 -13.95 -2.30 -13.79
CA ILE A 290 -15.29 -2.16 -14.36
C ILE A 290 -15.22 -1.32 -15.64
N LYS A 291 -15.97 -1.69 -16.69
CA LYS A 291 -15.98 -1.00 -17.99
C LYS A 291 -14.59 -0.86 -18.65
N SER A 292 -13.67 -1.79 -18.36
CA SER A 292 -12.28 -1.77 -18.86
C SER A 292 -11.40 -0.61 -18.40
N TYR A 293 -11.85 0.16 -17.41
CA TYR A 293 -11.06 1.22 -16.79
C TYR A 293 -9.74 0.70 -16.21
N LEU A 294 -8.68 1.49 -16.27
CA LEU A 294 -7.39 1.12 -15.70
C LEU A 294 -7.51 0.99 -14.19
N LYS A 295 -7.41 -0.23 -13.67
CA LYS A 295 -7.43 -0.50 -12.24
C LYS A 295 -6.03 -0.42 -11.64
N ALA A 296 -5.07 -1.08 -12.29
CA ALA A 296 -3.70 -1.19 -11.78
C ALA A 296 -2.71 -1.45 -12.92
N ILE A 297 -1.44 -1.18 -12.65
CA ILE A 297 -0.30 -1.49 -13.52
C ILE A 297 0.65 -2.39 -12.75
N GLU A 298 1.05 -3.50 -13.35
CA GLU A 298 2.00 -4.44 -12.77
C GLU A 298 3.21 -4.61 -13.69
N LEU A 299 4.42 -4.48 -13.15
CA LEU A 299 5.66 -4.79 -13.86
C LEU A 299 6.15 -6.16 -13.39
N GLN A 300 6.39 -7.08 -14.33
CA GLN A 300 6.86 -8.43 -14.07
C GLN A 300 8.18 -8.72 -14.78
N ASP A 301 9.03 -9.51 -14.13
CA ASP A 301 10.21 -10.10 -14.76
C ASP A 301 9.81 -11.13 -15.84
N GLU A 302 10.53 -11.15 -16.96
CA GLU A 302 10.23 -12.07 -18.07
C GLU A 302 10.46 -13.54 -17.69
N LYS A 303 11.51 -13.84 -16.93
CA LYS A 303 11.98 -15.21 -16.69
C LYS A 303 11.06 -15.98 -15.76
N ASN A 304 10.61 -15.34 -14.67
CA ASN A 304 9.84 -16.01 -13.63
C ASN A 304 8.42 -15.45 -13.44
N ARG A 305 8.02 -14.42 -14.20
CA ARG A 305 6.72 -13.73 -14.07
C ARG A 305 6.45 -13.21 -12.66
N GLN A 306 7.49 -12.93 -11.89
CA GLN A 306 7.36 -12.35 -10.57
C GLN A 306 7.04 -10.86 -10.68
N SER A 307 6.01 -10.42 -9.95
CA SER A 307 5.69 -9.00 -9.78
C SER A 307 6.86 -8.28 -9.12
N LEU A 308 7.43 -7.31 -9.82
CA LEU A 308 8.45 -6.38 -9.33
C LEU A 308 7.80 -5.14 -8.74
N LEU A 309 6.78 -4.61 -9.41
CA LEU A 309 6.01 -3.45 -8.99
C LEU A 309 4.54 -3.69 -9.28
N TYR A 310 3.66 -3.27 -8.38
CA TYR A 310 2.23 -3.26 -8.61
C TYR A 310 1.64 -1.98 -8.05
N TYR A 311 1.02 -1.19 -8.92
CA TYR A 311 0.44 0.10 -8.58
C TYR A 311 -1.06 0.11 -8.84
N GLU A 312 -1.85 0.44 -7.82
CA GLU A 312 -3.31 0.56 -7.95
C GLU A 312 -3.71 2.04 -8.11
N MET A 313 -4.56 2.33 -9.08
CA MET A 313 -5.12 3.66 -9.31
C MET A 313 -6.22 3.97 -8.29
N ARG A 314 -6.43 5.26 -8.00
CA ARG A 314 -7.44 5.69 -7.04
C ARG A 314 -8.83 5.30 -7.52
N ARG A 315 -9.64 4.67 -6.67
CA ARG A 315 -11.07 4.47 -6.98
C ARG A 315 -11.77 5.82 -7.07
N GLY A 316 -12.73 5.91 -7.99
CA GLY A 316 -13.16 7.19 -8.59
C GLY A 316 -13.57 8.31 -7.67
N LYS A 317 -13.72 9.49 -8.30
CA LYS A 317 -14.39 10.66 -7.74
C LYS A 317 -15.76 10.25 -7.23
N ARG A 318 -15.88 10.02 -5.92
CA ARG A 318 -17.18 10.23 -5.29
C ARG A 318 -17.46 11.71 -5.46
N ILE A 319 -18.36 12.02 -6.38
CA ILE A 319 -19.05 13.29 -6.33
C ILE A 319 -19.78 13.22 -4.99
N ILE A 320 -19.18 13.83 -3.97
CA ILE A 320 -19.91 14.22 -2.77
C ILE A 320 -20.72 15.40 -3.29
N GLU A 321 -21.94 15.11 -3.73
CA GLU A 321 -22.96 16.12 -4.07
C GLU A 321 -23.64 16.58 -2.78
#